data_AF-A0A3E2JFB5-F1
#
_entry.id   AF-A0A3E2JFB5-F1
#
_cell.length_a   1.000
_cell.length_b   1.000
_cell.length_c   1.000
_cell.angle_alpha   90.00
_cell.angle_beta   90.00
_cell.angle_gamma   90.00
#
_symmetry.space_group_name_H-M   'P 1'
#
loop_
_entity.id
_entity.type
_entity.pdbx_description
1 polymer ?
#
loop_
_entity_poly.entity_id
_entity_poly.type
_entity_poly.pdbx_seq_one_letter_code
_entity_poly.pdbx_strand_id
1 'polypeptide(L)'
;MKLKGTIAGAVLITLVALGSFFTSDSEKPVIEEEYFGKGKRDGLVSLEEMENKATLVVVGKKLSKEVPTILTDGVEGEDGYEGIIGGYTISDFQVKKVLKNTTGKDISKTSVIPVLENAATDTIGDGKKKIIYTNDGYELMKTGKHYILFMDESSSDPGTFIPLSAIFGKAPLEGTPGDLEFKGDDKFVKKLTDEAIKKYKKELKTIE
;
A
#
# COMPACT_ATOMS: atom_id res chain seq x y z
N MET A 1 -9.45 80.59 35.41
CA MET A 1 -8.05 81.06 35.33
C MET A 1 -7.13 79.85 35.39
N LYS A 2 -6.37 79.63 34.30
CA LYS A 2 -5.08 78.93 34.17
C LYS A 2 -4.99 77.39 34.35
N LEU A 3 -4.76 76.78 33.17
CA LEU A 3 -4.04 75.55 32.84
C LEU A 3 -2.84 75.19 33.76
N LYS A 4 -2.57 73.88 33.86
CA LYS A 4 -1.27 73.15 33.75
C LYS A 4 -1.50 71.77 34.39
N GLY A 5 -1.04 70.63 33.91
CA GLY A 5 -0.03 70.24 32.95
C GLY A 5 0.28 68.77 33.26
N THR A 6 0.61 68.02 32.22
CA THR A 6 0.87 66.57 32.12
C THR A 6 1.75 65.98 33.22
N ILE A 7 1.39 64.81 33.76
CA ILE A 7 2.36 63.82 34.29
C ILE A 7 2.06 62.48 33.63
N ALA A 8 2.99 62.07 32.77
CA ALA A 8 3.06 60.74 32.20
C ALA A 8 3.41 59.74 33.32
N GLY A 9 2.50 58.81 33.60
CA GLY A 9 2.76 57.67 34.48
C GLY A 9 2.89 56.41 33.64
N ALA A 10 4.13 55.97 33.40
CA ALA A 10 4.42 54.66 32.86
C ALA A 10 4.30 53.60 33.96
N VAL A 11 3.36 52.66 33.84
CA VAL A 11 3.53 51.25 34.23
C VAL A 11 2.64 50.41 33.30
N LEU A 12 3.23 49.99 32.18
CA LEU A 12 2.82 48.81 31.44
C LEU A 12 3.31 47.57 32.23
N ILE A 13 2.59 46.45 32.12
CA ILE A 13 2.89 45.08 32.59
C ILE A 13 2.00 44.62 33.75
N THR A 14 0.93 43.88 33.39
CA THR A 14 0.31 42.70 34.06
C THR A 14 -1.10 42.56 33.46
N LEU A 15 -1.59 41.45 32.89
CA LEU A 15 -1.19 40.06 32.86
C LEU A 15 -1.51 39.47 31.48
N VAL A 16 -0.51 38.83 30.87
CA VAL A 16 -0.74 37.73 29.93
C VAL A 16 -1.19 36.54 30.76
N ALA A 17 -2.48 36.23 30.77
CA ALA A 17 -2.98 34.91 31.12
C ALA A 17 -4.46 34.83 30.76
N LEU A 18 -4.85 33.68 30.20
CA LEU A 18 -6.21 33.24 29.85
C LEU A 18 -6.60 33.49 28.39
N GLY A 19 -6.28 32.51 27.56
CA GLY A 19 -6.95 32.31 26.28
C GLY A 19 -6.12 31.65 25.18
N SER A 20 -4.85 31.30 25.41
CA SER A 20 -4.14 30.41 24.50
C SER A 20 -4.65 28.98 24.70
N PHE A 21 -4.83 28.28 23.57
CA PHE A 21 -5.01 26.82 23.42
C PHE A 21 -6.44 26.28 23.51
N PHE A 22 -7.26 26.62 22.51
CA PHE A 22 -8.03 25.56 21.82
C PHE A 22 -7.24 25.08 20.60
N THR A 23 -6.08 24.46 20.83
CA THR A 23 -5.60 23.42 19.92
C THR A 23 -5.89 22.12 20.64
N SER A 24 -7.09 21.58 20.43
CA SER A 24 -7.34 20.18 20.72
C SER A 24 -6.66 19.35 19.64
N ASP A 25 -5.32 19.36 19.61
CA ASP A 25 -4.57 18.24 19.05
C ASP A 25 -4.69 17.12 20.06
N SER A 26 -5.82 16.42 20.02
CA SER A 26 -5.94 15.13 20.67
C SER A 26 -5.29 14.08 19.77
N GLU A 27 -3.99 14.19 19.52
CA GLU A 27 -3.20 13.02 19.13
C GLU A 27 -3.11 12.13 20.37
N LYS A 28 -4.16 11.35 20.61
CA LYS A 28 -4.10 10.24 21.55
C LYS A 28 -3.02 9.28 21.04
N PRO A 29 -2.25 8.61 21.92
CA PRO A 29 -1.22 7.69 21.47
C PRO A 29 -1.84 6.60 20.60
N VAL A 30 -1.29 6.46 19.40
CA VAL A 30 -1.63 5.38 18.47
C VAL A 30 -0.83 4.15 18.89
N ILE A 31 -1.52 3.10 19.31
CA ILE A 31 -0.92 1.77 19.50
C ILE A 31 -0.67 1.21 18.11
N GLU A 32 0.58 0.90 17.80
CA GLU A 32 0.97 0.28 16.53
C GLU A 32 1.26 -1.20 16.75
N GLU A 33 0.57 -2.06 15.99
CA GLU A 33 0.79 -3.50 16.01
C GLU A 33 1.05 -4.01 14.59
N GLU A 34 2.03 -4.90 14.46
CA GLU A 34 2.39 -5.54 13.20
C GLU A 34 1.96 -7.01 13.22
N TYR A 35 1.25 -7.42 12.17
CA TYR A 35 0.72 -8.76 11.99
C TYR A 35 1.32 -9.39 10.74
N PHE A 36 1.80 -10.62 10.89
CA PHE A 36 2.42 -11.38 9.82
C PHE A 36 1.54 -12.57 9.43
N GLY A 37 0.97 -12.49 8.23
CA GLY A 37 0.31 -13.62 7.61
C GLY A 37 1.27 -14.46 6.78
N LYS A 38 0.90 -15.72 6.56
CA LYS A 38 1.59 -16.61 5.60
C LYS A 38 0.65 -16.86 4.43
N GLY A 39 1.01 -16.32 3.27
CA GLY A 39 0.28 -16.51 2.05
C GLY A 39 0.55 -17.88 1.44
N LYS A 40 -0.30 -18.27 0.49
CA LYS A 40 -0.01 -19.42 -0.36
C LYS A 40 1.15 -19.07 -1.29
N ARG A 41 2.24 -19.80 -1.14
CA ARG A 41 3.32 -19.83 -2.12
C ARG A 41 3.01 -20.97 -3.08
N ASP A 42 2.22 -20.68 -4.10
CA ASP A 42 2.03 -21.66 -5.17
C ASP A 42 3.41 -22.05 -5.70
N GLY A 43 3.63 -23.34 -5.94
CA GLY A 43 4.93 -23.96 -6.27
C GLY A 43 5.53 -23.53 -7.61
N LEU A 44 5.47 -22.24 -7.93
CA LEU A 44 6.16 -21.58 -9.01
C LEU A 44 7.66 -21.81 -8.84
N VAL A 45 8.29 -22.41 -9.84
CA VAL A 45 9.74 -22.66 -9.84
C VAL A 45 10.50 -21.83 -10.88
N SER A 46 9.79 -21.06 -11.73
CA SER A 46 10.41 -20.19 -12.74
C SER A 46 9.52 -19.01 -13.19
N LEU A 47 10.14 -18.00 -13.81
CA LEU A 47 9.44 -16.88 -14.44
C LEU A 47 8.53 -17.34 -15.59
N GLU A 48 8.99 -18.33 -16.37
CA GLU A 48 8.21 -18.93 -17.45
C GLU A 48 6.93 -19.60 -16.92
N GLU A 49 7.01 -20.29 -15.80
CA GLU A 49 5.84 -20.91 -15.19
C GLU A 49 4.85 -19.85 -14.69
N MET A 50 5.34 -18.76 -14.11
CA MET A 50 4.51 -17.62 -13.69
C MET A 50 3.79 -16.96 -14.88
N GLU A 51 4.49 -16.77 -16.00
CA GLU A 51 3.92 -16.29 -17.25
C GLU A 51 2.83 -17.23 -17.81
N ASN A 52 3.08 -18.54 -17.73
CA ASN A 52 2.15 -19.55 -18.21
C ASN A 52 0.90 -19.67 -17.33
N LYS A 53 1.04 -19.59 -16.01
CA LYS A 53 -0.07 -19.66 -15.05
C LYS A 53 -0.94 -18.41 -15.03
N ALA A 54 -0.34 -17.22 -15.09
CA ALA A 54 -1.09 -15.97 -14.98
C ALA A 54 -2.13 -15.83 -16.08
N THR A 55 -3.37 -15.54 -15.74
CA THR A 55 -4.42 -15.23 -16.73
C THR A 55 -4.31 -13.81 -17.27
N LEU A 56 -3.63 -12.91 -16.54
CA LEU A 56 -3.35 -11.54 -16.96
C LEU A 56 -1.89 -11.19 -16.71
N VAL A 57 -1.20 -10.73 -17.75
CA VAL A 57 0.16 -10.18 -17.66
C VAL A 57 0.19 -8.80 -18.27
N VAL A 58 0.45 -7.79 -17.46
CA VAL A 58 0.40 -6.38 -17.87
C VAL A 58 1.59 -5.59 -17.35
N VAL A 59 2.01 -4.62 -18.15
CA VAL A 59 2.86 -3.53 -17.69
C VAL A 59 1.99 -2.31 -17.47
N GLY A 60 2.19 -1.63 -16.36
CA GLY A 60 1.42 -0.44 -16.04
C GLY A 60 2.01 0.37 -14.90
N LYS A 61 1.22 1.31 -14.40
CA LYS A 61 1.61 2.28 -13.39
C LYS A 61 0.65 2.23 -12.20
N LYS A 62 1.20 2.17 -11.00
CA LYS A 62 0.43 2.29 -9.76
C LYS A 62 -0.12 3.73 -9.62
N LEU A 63 -1.43 3.86 -9.41
CA LEU A 63 -2.08 5.14 -9.11
C LEU A 63 -2.19 5.36 -7.60
N SER A 64 -2.54 6.58 -7.19
CA SER A 64 -2.55 7.00 -5.78
C SER A 64 -3.74 6.50 -4.97
N LYS A 65 -4.78 5.95 -5.62
CA LYS A 65 -5.94 5.43 -4.91
C LYS A 65 -5.60 4.07 -4.31
N GLU A 66 -5.81 3.97 -3.00
CA GLU A 66 -5.59 2.79 -2.16
C GLU A 66 -6.75 2.68 -1.19
N VAL A 67 -7.28 1.48 -1.01
CA VAL A 67 -8.34 1.17 -0.05
C VAL A 67 -7.85 0.00 0.79
N PRO A 68 -7.30 0.24 1.98
CA PRO A 68 -6.90 -0.83 2.89
C PRO A 68 -8.14 -1.52 3.46
N THR A 69 -7.99 -2.79 3.83
CA THR A 69 -9.00 -3.56 4.54
C THR A 69 -8.28 -4.43 5.56
N ILE A 70 -8.68 -4.34 6.82
CA ILE A 70 -8.26 -5.22 7.89
C ILE A 70 -9.38 -6.23 8.13
N LEU A 71 -9.04 -7.52 8.12
CA LEU A 71 -9.96 -8.61 8.38
C LEU A 71 -9.84 -9.00 9.85
N THR A 72 -10.99 -9.09 10.52
CA THR A 72 -11.09 -9.45 11.93
C THR A 72 -11.83 -10.77 12.13
N ASP A 73 -11.64 -11.40 13.29
CA ASP A 73 -12.35 -12.63 13.67
C ASP A 73 -13.77 -12.36 14.23
N GLY A 74 -14.13 -11.09 14.44
CA GLY A 74 -15.42 -10.68 15.01
C GLY A 74 -15.54 -10.95 16.52
N VAL A 75 -14.44 -11.22 17.23
CA VAL A 75 -14.41 -11.51 18.66
C VAL A 75 -13.65 -10.41 19.39
N GLU A 76 -14.37 -9.59 20.16
CA GLU A 76 -13.77 -8.51 20.96
C GLU A 76 -12.94 -9.07 22.13
N GLY A 77 -11.67 -8.66 22.20
CA GLY A 77 -10.75 -9.01 23.27
C GLY A 77 -10.92 -8.15 24.54
N GLU A 78 -10.14 -8.46 25.58
CA GLU A 78 -10.13 -7.68 26.83
C GLU A 78 -9.66 -6.22 26.64
N ASP A 79 -8.93 -5.95 25.54
CA ASP A 79 -8.48 -4.62 25.15
C ASP A 79 -9.56 -3.80 24.40
N GLY A 80 -10.73 -4.40 24.13
CA GLY A 80 -11.83 -3.77 23.40
C GLY A 80 -11.66 -3.77 21.88
N TYR A 81 -10.74 -4.57 21.34
CA TYR A 81 -10.52 -4.70 19.89
C TYR A 81 -10.72 -6.14 19.43
N GLU A 82 -11.20 -6.31 18.19
CA GLU A 82 -11.32 -7.63 17.57
C GLU A 82 -9.95 -8.20 17.16
N GLY A 83 -9.83 -9.53 17.13
CA GLY A 83 -8.62 -10.21 16.70
C GLY A 83 -8.37 -10.04 15.19
N ILE A 84 -7.13 -9.79 14.79
CA ILE A 84 -6.77 -9.60 13.38
C ILE A 84 -6.45 -10.94 12.72
N ILE A 85 -7.15 -11.26 11.64
CA ILE A 85 -6.96 -12.51 10.87
C ILE A 85 -6.37 -12.28 9.47
N GLY A 86 -6.36 -11.04 9.00
CA GLY A 86 -5.91 -10.74 7.66
C GLY A 86 -5.86 -9.25 7.33
N GLY A 87 -5.32 -8.95 6.16
CA GLY A 87 -5.39 -7.61 5.60
C GLY A 87 -4.92 -7.56 4.15
N TYR A 88 -5.50 -6.66 3.38
CA TYR A 88 -5.10 -6.37 2.00
C TYR A 88 -5.41 -4.92 1.64
N THR A 89 -4.82 -4.43 0.55
CA THR A 89 -5.10 -3.11 0.00
C THR A 89 -5.53 -3.26 -1.45
N ILE A 90 -6.67 -2.69 -1.83
CA ILE A 90 -7.07 -2.59 -3.24
C ILE A 90 -6.54 -1.28 -3.80
N SER A 91 -5.80 -1.40 -4.89
CA SER A 91 -5.09 -0.32 -5.53
C SER A 91 -5.48 -0.14 -6.97
N ASP A 92 -5.64 1.10 -7.41
CA ASP A 92 -5.84 1.39 -8.82
C ASP A 92 -4.52 1.24 -9.60
N PHE A 93 -4.54 0.44 -10.65
CA PHE A 93 -3.40 0.22 -11.53
C PHE A 93 -3.77 0.58 -12.98
N GLN A 94 -3.08 1.58 -13.53
CA GLN A 94 -3.27 1.96 -14.93
C GLN A 94 -2.48 1.02 -15.83
N VAL A 95 -3.18 0.20 -16.61
CA VAL A 95 -2.58 -0.64 -17.64
C VAL A 95 -2.00 0.25 -18.72
N LYS A 96 -0.78 -0.05 -19.16
CA LYS A 96 -0.10 0.63 -20.28
C LYS A 96 0.23 -0.31 -21.42
N LYS A 97 0.42 -1.59 -21.11
CA LYS A 97 0.64 -2.64 -22.09
C LYS A 97 0.06 -3.95 -21.58
N VAL A 98 -0.63 -4.66 -22.46
CA VAL A 98 -1.13 -6.01 -22.22
C VAL A 98 -0.19 -6.98 -22.93
N LEU A 99 0.41 -7.90 -22.18
CA LEU A 99 1.30 -8.94 -22.71
C LEU A 99 0.57 -10.28 -22.83
N LYS A 100 -0.38 -10.54 -21.93
CA LYS A 100 -1.27 -11.69 -21.95
C LYS A 100 -2.60 -11.29 -21.32
N ASN A 101 -3.71 -11.68 -21.92
CA ASN A 101 -5.03 -11.58 -21.31
C ASN A 101 -5.89 -12.77 -21.76
N THR A 102 -6.10 -13.71 -20.85
CA THR A 102 -6.97 -14.88 -21.01
C THR A 102 -8.11 -14.88 -19.99
N THR A 103 -8.38 -13.71 -19.39
CA THR A 103 -9.41 -13.54 -18.34
C THR A 103 -10.84 -13.51 -18.89
N GLY A 104 -11.00 -13.30 -20.20
CA GLY A 104 -12.30 -13.06 -20.84
C GLY A 104 -12.85 -11.64 -20.65
N LYS A 105 -12.14 -10.77 -19.92
CA LYS A 105 -12.50 -9.36 -19.74
C LYS A 105 -11.81 -8.47 -20.78
N ASP A 106 -12.47 -7.39 -21.17
CA ASP A 106 -11.91 -6.38 -22.07
C ASP A 106 -10.94 -5.45 -21.30
N ILE A 107 -9.65 -5.80 -21.35
CA ILE A 107 -8.57 -5.05 -20.71
C ILE A 107 -7.64 -4.55 -21.80
N SER A 108 -7.41 -3.25 -21.82
CA SER A 108 -6.61 -2.56 -22.81
C SER A 108 -5.60 -1.62 -22.17
N LYS A 109 -4.73 -1.01 -22.98
CA LYS A 109 -3.70 -0.04 -22.55
C LYS A 109 -4.23 1.27 -21.96
N THR A 110 -5.54 1.46 -21.88
CA THR A 110 -6.18 2.61 -21.25
C THR A 110 -7.00 2.22 -20.02
N SER A 111 -7.11 0.91 -19.73
CA SER A 111 -7.87 0.42 -18.58
C SER A 111 -7.18 0.78 -17.28
N VAL A 112 -7.98 1.15 -16.28
CA VAL A 112 -7.57 1.15 -14.87
C VAL A 112 -8.23 -0.06 -14.24
N ILE A 113 -7.42 -0.93 -13.63
CA ILE A 113 -7.88 -2.16 -13.01
C ILE A 113 -7.60 -2.12 -11.50
N PRO A 114 -8.48 -2.69 -10.67
CA PRO A 114 -8.22 -2.87 -9.26
C PRO A 114 -7.26 -4.06 -9.05
N VAL A 115 -6.21 -3.83 -8.27
CA VAL A 115 -5.22 -4.83 -7.88
C VAL A 115 -5.25 -5.01 -6.37
N LEU A 116 -5.45 -6.24 -5.91
CA LEU A 116 -5.37 -6.62 -4.51
C LEU A 116 -3.92 -6.88 -4.14
N GLU A 117 -3.40 -6.04 -3.26
CA GLU A 117 -2.06 -6.12 -2.69
C GLU A 117 -2.10 -6.77 -1.32
N ASN A 118 -1.20 -7.72 -1.07
CA ASN A 118 -1.19 -8.60 0.10
C ASN A 118 -0.60 -7.94 1.37
N ALA A 119 -0.88 -6.66 1.56
CA ALA A 119 -0.53 -5.89 2.76
C ALA A 119 -1.58 -4.81 3.01
N ALA A 120 -1.71 -4.38 4.26
CA ALA A 120 -2.61 -3.30 4.65
C ALA A 120 -2.01 -2.50 5.79
N THR A 121 -2.33 -1.21 5.83
CA THR A 121 -2.12 -0.38 7.01
C THR A 121 -3.35 0.46 7.21
N ASP A 122 -3.97 0.34 8.38
CA ASP A 122 -5.18 1.08 8.72
C ASP A 122 -5.25 1.35 10.22
N THR A 123 -6.07 2.33 10.60
CA THR A 123 -6.37 2.62 12.00
C THR A 123 -7.80 2.19 12.33
N ILE A 124 -7.95 1.22 13.22
CA ILE A 124 -9.24 0.57 13.52
C ILE A 124 -9.83 1.03 14.86
N GLY A 125 -11.09 0.63 15.09
CA GLY A 125 -11.80 0.88 16.34
C GLY A 125 -12.08 2.37 16.56
N ASP A 126 -11.64 2.89 17.71
CA ASP A 126 -11.82 4.29 18.11
C ASP A 126 -10.78 5.27 17.51
N GLY A 127 -10.02 4.81 16.50
CA GLY A 127 -9.00 5.60 15.84
C GLY A 127 -7.65 5.63 16.56
N LYS A 128 -7.43 4.77 17.56
CA LYS A 128 -6.17 4.70 18.31
C LYS A 128 -5.31 3.47 18.02
N LYS A 129 -5.82 2.47 17.32
CA LYS A 129 -5.07 1.23 17.04
C LYS A 129 -4.71 1.16 15.57
N LYS A 130 -3.45 1.42 15.26
CA LYS A 130 -2.89 1.26 13.92
C LYS A 130 -2.41 -0.17 13.74
N ILE A 131 -2.94 -0.81 12.72
CA ILE A 131 -2.60 -2.17 12.33
C ILE A 131 -1.76 -2.09 11.07
N ILE A 132 -0.61 -2.76 11.08
CA ILE A 132 0.19 -3.03 9.90
C ILE A 132 0.11 -4.52 9.65
N TYR A 133 -0.48 -4.93 8.55
CA TYR A 133 -0.57 -6.33 8.15
C TYR A 133 0.26 -6.57 6.91
N THR A 134 1.05 -7.64 6.91
CA THR A 134 1.77 -8.10 5.72
C THR A 134 1.70 -9.61 5.59
N ASN A 135 1.39 -10.09 4.37
CA ASN A 135 1.51 -11.50 4.03
C ASN A 135 2.90 -11.77 3.47
N ASP A 136 3.63 -12.68 4.11
CA ASP A 136 4.98 -13.07 3.72
C ASP A 136 5.94 -11.87 3.56
N GLY A 137 5.73 -10.74 4.25
CA GLY A 137 6.60 -9.57 4.11
C GLY A 137 6.40 -8.79 2.80
N TYR A 138 5.27 -8.95 2.12
CA TYR A 138 4.87 -8.10 0.99
C TYR A 138 4.91 -6.61 1.36
N GLU A 139 5.52 -5.77 0.51
CA GLU A 139 5.42 -4.31 0.59
C GLU A 139 4.52 -3.75 -0.52
N LEU A 140 3.70 -2.75 -0.23
CA LEU A 140 2.84 -2.13 -1.26
C LEU A 140 3.66 -1.55 -2.42
N MET A 141 3.10 -1.64 -3.62
CA MET A 141 3.59 -0.95 -4.81
C MET A 141 3.62 0.55 -4.56
N LYS A 142 4.71 1.20 -4.98
CA LYS A 142 4.89 2.63 -4.83
C LYS A 142 4.07 3.39 -5.86
N THR A 143 3.26 4.34 -5.38
CA THR A 143 2.51 5.27 -6.22
C THR A 143 3.43 5.92 -7.26
N GLY A 144 2.97 5.90 -8.52
CA GLY A 144 3.65 6.52 -9.64
C GLY A 144 4.78 5.69 -10.27
N LYS A 145 5.12 4.52 -9.71
CA LYS A 145 6.10 3.59 -10.28
C LYS A 145 5.46 2.60 -11.24
N HIS A 146 6.27 2.03 -12.11
CA HIS A 146 5.84 1.07 -13.11
C HIS A 146 6.21 -0.35 -12.73
N TYR A 147 5.29 -1.26 -13.04
CA TYR A 147 5.41 -2.66 -12.68
C TYR A 147 5.05 -3.55 -13.85
N ILE A 148 5.70 -4.71 -13.90
CA ILE A 148 5.14 -5.88 -14.54
C ILE A 148 4.38 -6.67 -13.49
N LEU A 149 3.11 -6.99 -13.78
CA LEU A 149 2.25 -7.78 -12.91
C LEU A 149 1.83 -9.06 -13.62
N PHE A 150 1.96 -10.19 -12.92
CA PHE A 150 1.49 -11.52 -13.29
C PHE A 150 0.36 -11.88 -12.36
N MET A 151 -0.88 -11.91 -12.85
CA MET A 151 -2.07 -11.92 -12.01
C MET A 151 -3.09 -12.95 -12.44
N ASP A 152 -3.92 -13.30 -11.48
CA ASP A 152 -5.22 -13.94 -11.69
C ASP A 152 -6.34 -13.06 -11.14
N GLU A 153 -7.58 -13.34 -11.57
CA GLU A 153 -8.75 -12.75 -10.93
C GLU A 153 -8.91 -13.32 -9.52
N SER A 154 -9.17 -12.44 -8.55
CA SER A 154 -9.41 -12.82 -7.18
C SER A 154 -10.69 -13.65 -7.08
N SER A 155 -10.56 -14.87 -6.57
CA SER A 155 -11.72 -15.74 -6.31
C SER A 155 -12.65 -15.21 -5.22
N SER A 156 -12.14 -14.39 -4.30
CA SER A 156 -12.90 -13.80 -3.20
C SER A 156 -13.45 -12.41 -3.51
N ASP A 157 -12.94 -11.75 -4.56
CA ASP A 157 -13.37 -10.41 -4.99
C ASP A 157 -13.42 -10.34 -6.54
N PRO A 158 -14.52 -10.83 -7.15
CA PRO A 158 -14.67 -10.84 -8.60
C PRO A 158 -14.56 -9.43 -9.21
N GLY A 159 -13.72 -9.29 -10.24
CA GLY A 159 -13.38 -8.01 -10.84
C GLY A 159 -12.07 -7.41 -10.36
N THR A 160 -11.52 -7.89 -9.23
CA THR A 160 -10.21 -7.50 -8.71
C THR A 160 -9.14 -8.52 -9.09
N PHE A 161 -7.95 -8.04 -9.47
CA PHE A 161 -6.83 -8.90 -9.82
C PHE A 161 -5.85 -9.03 -8.68
N ILE A 162 -5.28 -10.20 -8.48
CA ILE A 162 -4.28 -10.46 -7.44
C ILE A 162 -2.98 -10.93 -8.09
N PRO A 163 -1.82 -10.35 -7.73
CA PRO A 163 -0.52 -10.87 -8.12
C PRO A 163 -0.38 -12.34 -7.70
N LEU A 164 0.08 -13.17 -8.63
CA LEU A 164 0.32 -14.58 -8.37
C LEU A 164 1.26 -14.78 -7.19
N SER A 165 0.94 -15.78 -6.35
CA SER A 165 1.77 -16.27 -5.25
C SER A 165 2.31 -15.13 -4.39
N ALA A 166 1.46 -14.61 -3.48
CA ALA A 166 1.66 -13.52 -2.50
C ALA A 166 2.64 -12.38 -2.88
N ILE A 167 3.94 -12.69 -3.05
CA ILE A 167 5.10 -11.83 -3.24
C ILE A 167 5.76 -11.92 -4.64
N PHE A 168 5.50 -12.94 -5.47
CA PHE A 168 6.25 -13.19 -6.73
C PHE A 168 5.64 -12.49 -7.95
N GLY A 169 4.32 -12.31 -7.97
CA GLY A 169 3.57 -11.83 -9.14
C GLY A 169 3.77 -10.35 -9.48
N LYS A 170 4.74 -9.66 -8.88
CA LYS A 170 5.06 -8.26 -9.16
C LYS A 170 6.57 -8.07 -9.32
N ALA A 171 6.96 -7.15 -10.20
CA ALA A 171 8.34 -6.65 -10.21
C ALA A 171 8.41 -5.16 -10.59
N PRO A 172 9.14 -4.32 -9.83
CA PRO A 172 9.30 -2.90 -10.11
C PRO A 172 10.26 -2.67 -11.29
N LEU A 173 9.79 -2.06 -12.38
CA LEU A 173 10.57 -1.96 -13.62
C LEU A 173 11.63 -0.86 -13.58
N GLU A 174 11.43 0.20 -12.79
CA GLU A 174 12.47 1.18 -12.49
C GLU A 174 13.51 0.65 -11.49
N GLY A 175 13.27 -0.51 -10.88
CA GLY A 175 14.15 -1.15 -9.93
C GLY A 175 15.52 -1.53 -10.52
N THR A 176 16.46 -1.67 -9.61
CA THR A 176 17.76 -2.32 -9.78
C THR A 176 17.72 -3.73 -9.18
N PRO A 177 18.67 -4.62 -9.54
CA PRO A 177 18.70 -5.95 -8.95
C PRO A 177 18.72 -5.89 -7.41
N GLY A 178 17.77 -6.58 -6.77
CA GLY A 178 17.54 -6.50 -5.32
C GLY A 178 16.51 -5.47 -4.85
N ASP A 179 15.90 -4.67 -5.73
CA ASP A 179 14.69 -3.90 -5.41
C ASP A 179 13.47 -4.82 -5.45
N LEU A 180 13.20 -5.50 -4.32
CA LEU A 180 12.19 -6.56 -4.26
C LEU A 180 10.79 -6.08 -3.86
N GLU A 181 10.70 -4.92 -3.20
CA GLU A 181 9.46 -4.46 -2.53
C GLU A 181 8.83 -5.57 -1.68
N PHE A 182 9.70 -6.19 -0.89
CA PHE A 182 9.49 -7.37 -0.07
C PHE A 182 10.49 -7.34 1.09
N LYS A 183 9.98 -7.47 2.32
CA LYS A 183 10.77 -7.59 3.55
C LYS A 183 11.07 -9.05 3.85
N GLY A 184 12.21 -9.51 3.35
CA GLY A 184 12.75 -10.84 3.66
C GLY A 184 14.02 -11.13 2.86
N ASP A 185 14.62 -12.30 3.10
CA ASP A 185 15.80 -12.79 2.38
C ASP A 185 15.52 -14.11 1.69
N ASP A 186 14.55 -14.08 0.77
CA ASP A 186 14.20 -15.25 -0.04
C ASP A 186 14.95 -15.17 -1.39
N LYS A 187 15.98 -16.02 -1.52
CA LYS A 187 16.81 -16.09 -2.74
C LYS A 187 16.00 -16.39 -3.99
N PHE A 188 14.91 -17.13 -3.85
CA PHE A 188 14.06 -17.49 -4.97
C PHE A 188 13.20 -16.30 -5.41
N VAL A 189 12.63 -15.54 -4.47
CA VAL A 189 11.95 -14.25 -4.76
C VAL A 189 12.92 -13.32 -5.49
N LYS A 190 14.12 -13.14 -4.92
CA LYS A 190 15.13 -12.28 -5.52
C LYS A 190 15.45 -12.65 -6.96
N LYS A 191 15.70 -13.94 -7.20
CA LYS A 191 16.00 -14.47 -8.53
C LYS A 191 14.86 -14.17 -9.51
N LEU A 192 13.62 -14.49 -9.17
CA LEU A 192 12.46 -14.29 -10.06
C LEU A 192 12.22 -12.81 -10.35
N THR A 193 12.28 -11.96 -9.33
CA THR A 193 12.11 -10.51 -9.49
C THR A 193 13.21 -9.94 -10.39
N ASP A 194 14.48 -10.31 -10.17
CA ASP A 194 15.60 -9.86 -11.00
C ASP A 194 15.47 -10.34 -12.46
N GLU A 195 15.03 -11.58 -12.68
CA GLU A 195 14.74 -12.13 -14.02
C GLU A 195 13.61 -11.35 -14.70
N ALA A 196 12.52 -11.05 -13.99
CA ALA A 196 11.39 -10.28 -14.50
C ALA A 196 11.81 -8.85 -14.87
N ILE A 197 12.53 -8.15 -13.98
CA ILE A 197 13.07 -6.81 -14.26
C ILE A 197 13.95 -6.87 -15.50
N LYS A 198 14.91 -7.80 -15.57
CA LYS A 198 15.80 -7.93 -16.73
C LYS A 198 15.05 -8.16 -18.04
N LYS A 199 14.01 -9.01 -18.03
CA LYS A 199 13.22 -9.34 -19.22
C LYS A 199 12.34 -8.18 -19.68
N TYR A 200 11.70 -7.48 -18.75
CA TYR A 200 10.62 -6.52 -19.03
C TYR A 200 11.01 -5.05 -18.90
N LYS A 201 12.21 -4.71 -18.43
CA LYS A 201 12.67 -3.31 -18.32
C LYS A 201 12.64 -2.56 -19.66
N LYS A 202 12.81 -3.26 -20.79
CA LYS A 202 12.67 -2.67 -22.13
C LYS A 202 11.27 -2.16 -22.44
N GLU A 203 10.24 -2.70 -21.77
CA GLU A 203 8.84 -2.33 -22.02
C GLU A 203 8.55 -0.90 -21.55
N LEU A 204 9.30 -0.37 -20.57
CA LEU A 204 9.21 1.04 -20.14
C LEU A 204 9.39 2.02 -21.30
N LYS A 205 10.24 1.70 -22.27
CA LYS A 205 10.49 2.56 -23.45
C LYS A 205 9.34 2.57 -24.45
N THR A 206 8.35 1.70 -24.27
CA THR A 206 7.23 1.52 -25.21
C THR A 206 5.90 2.01 -24.67
N ILE A 207 5.88 2.52 -23.42
CA ILE A 207 4.67 2.89 -22.69
C ILE A 207 4.64 4.36 -22.25
N GLU A 208 5.69 5.12 -22.58
CA GLU A 208 5.69 6.58 -22.47
C GLU A 208 4.67 7.20 -23.45
#